data_AF-A0A1J7BUE4-F1
#
_entry.id   AF-A0A1J7BUE4-F1
#
_cell.length_a   1.000
_cell.length_b   1.000
_cell.length_c   1.000
_cell.angle_alpha   90.00
_cell.angle_beta   90.00
_cell.angle_gamma   90.00
#
_symmetry.space_group_name_H-M   'P 1'
#
loop_
_entity.id
_entity.type
_entity.pdbx_description
1 polymer ?
#
loop_
_entity_poly.entity_id
_entity_poly.type
_entity_poly.pdbx_seq_one_letter_code
_entity_poly.pdbx_strand_id
1 'polypeptide(L)'
;MKQIFFIFIILLAFVSCNRDDSDQDSSNVTYTEIIKGDFYNGENSNPKANLVIQDQATWNNVLSKMNLLLPANTIFPDTNIDFTKYQVIAVFDQIRNYGGYSIDITKITETRNRIIIKVEQLKPGGIATVITQPYHIVKIPKSNKKVVFE
;
A
#
# COMPACT_ATOMS: atom_id res chain seq x y z
N MET A 1 -29.44 61.25 19.91
CA MET A 1 -28.60 60.89 21.08
C MET A 1 -28.49 59.37 21.12
N LYS A 2 -27.25 58.85 21.14
CA LYS A 2 -26.77 57.65 21.88
C LYS A 2 -27.54 56.33 21.60
N GLN A 3 -26.99 55.17 21.21
CA GLN A 3 -25.66 54.55 21.20
C GLN A 3 -25.83 53.29 20.30
N ILE A 4 -25.00 53.07 19.27
CA ILE A 4 -23.78 52.22 19.27
C ILE A 4 -24.04 50.71 19.49
N PHE A 5 -23.80 49.97 18.39
CA PHE A 5 -23.25 48.60 18.26
C PHE A 5 -24.07 47.41 18.82
N PHE A 6 -23.97 46.17 18.34
CA PHE A 6 -22.77 45.38 18.01
C PHE A 6 -23.19 44.18 17.11
N ILE A 7 -22.58 44.06 15.93
CA ILE A 7 -22.08 42.81 15.32
C ILE A 7 -23.05 41.61 15.20
N PHE A 8 -23.58 41.38 14.00
CA PHE A 8 -24.14 40.06 13.62
C PHE A 8 -24.01 39.74 12.12
N ILE A 9 -22.91 40.10 11.47
CA ILE A 9 -22.77 39.94 9.99
C ILE A 9 -21.52 39.17 9.53
N ILE A 10 -20.62 38.73 10.40
CA ILE A 10 -19.39 38.06 9.94
C ILE A 10 -19.24 36.69 10.62
N LEU A 11 -20.04 35.73 10.14
CA LEU A 11 -19.82 34.30 10.37
C LEU A 11 -20.30 33.48 9.16
N LEU A 12 -20.13 34.01 7.95
CA LEU A 12 -19.87 33.17 6.78
C LEU A 12 -18.40 32.78 6.87
N ALA A 13 -18.14 31.84 7.78
CA ALA A 13 -16.88 31.12 7.82
C ALA A 13 -16.59 30.64 6.40
N PHE A 14 -15.39 30.97 5.93
CA PHE A 14 -14.82 30.46 4.70
C PHE A 14 -14.95 28.94 4.71
N VAL A 15 -15.99 28.42 4.05
CA VAL A 15 -15.99 27.06 3.53
C VAL A 15 -14.99 27.08 2.38
N SER A 16 -13.70 27.11 2.74
CA SER A 16 -12.62 26.71 1.88
C SER A 16 -12.75 25.19 1.76
N CYS A 17 -13.74 24.75 0.98
CA CYS A 17 -13.67 23.45 0.37
C CYS A 17 -12.41 23.46 -0.48
N ASN A 18 -11.32 22.92 0.07
CA ASN A 18 -10.19 22.49 -0.72
C ASN A 18 -10.74 21.35 -1.59
N ARG A 19 -11.32 21.68 -2.75
CA ARG A 19 -11.60 20.71 -3.79
C ARG A 19 -10.23 20.17 -4.15
N ASP A 20 -9.93 18.99 -3.65
CA ASP A 20 -8.78 18.21 -4.09
C ASP A 20 -9.08 17.87 -5.56
N ASP A 21 -8.61 18.71 -6.48
CA ASP A 21 -8.76 18.58 -7.95
C ASP A 21 -7.95 17.38 -8.49
N SER A 22 -8.03 16.21 -7.84
CA SER A 22 -7.22 15.05 -8.20
C SER A 22 -7.84 14.11 -9.24
N ASP A 23 -9.14 14.24 -9.50
CA ASP A 23 -9.87 13.20 -10.23
C ASP A 23 -9.98 13.49 -11.73
N GLN A 24 -9.48 14.63 -12.20
CA GLN A 24 -9.70 15.06 -13.58
C GLN A 24 -8.60 14.62 -14.58
N ASP A 25 -7.46 14.13 -14.09
CA ASP A 25 -6.40 13.49 -14.91
C ASP A 25 -5.75 12.38 -14.08
N SER A 26 -6.34 11.19 -14.11
CA SER A 26 -5.74 9.97 -13.56
C SER A 26 -5.42 8.99 -14.68
N SER A 27 -4.22 8.40 -14.66
CA SER A 27 -3.83 7.33 -15.58
C SER A 27 -3.55 6.04 -14.81
N ASN A 28 -3.73 4.89 -15.48
CA ASN A 28 -3.33 3.61 -14.89
C ASN A 28 -1.80 3.48 -14.95
N VAL A 29 -1.21 3.03 -13.86
CA VAL A 29 0.21 2.66 -13.80
C VAL A 29 0.31 1.15 -13.97
N THR A 30 1.11 0.71 -14.92
CA THR A 30 1.42 -0.71 -15.07
C THR A 30 2.37 -1.14 -13.95
N TYR A 31 2.16 -2.35 -13.46
CA TYR A 31 3.01 -2.96 -12.44
C TYR A 31 3.39 -4.38 -12.86
N THR A 32 4.50 -4.86 -12.30
CA THR A 32 4.93 -6.25 -12.43
C THR A 32 4.87 -6.91 -11.06
N GLU A 33 4.17 -8.03 -10.95
CA GLU A 33 4.16 -8.85 -9.73
C GLU A 33 5.58 -9.37 -9.47
N ILE A 34 6.08 -9.13 -8.26
CA ILE A 34 7.33 -9.70 -7.77
C ILE A 34 7.02 -11.04 -7.12
N ILE A 35 6.08 -11.02 -6.16
CA ILE A 35 5.63 -12.21 -5.47
C ILE A 35 4.28 -11.94 -4.79
N LYS A 36 3.47 -12.98 -4.70
CA LYS A 36 2.23 -12.99 -3.95
C LYS A 36 2.08 -14.34 -3.26
N GLY A 37 1.58 -14.33 -2.03
CA GLY A 37 1.45 -15.53 -1.23
C GLY A 37 0.88 -15.23 0.15
N ASP A 38 0.92 -16.22 1.01
CA ASP A 38 0.40 -16.15 2.38
C ASP A 38 1.30 -16.85 3.40
N PHE A 39 2.57 -17.05 3.04
CA PHE A 39 3.56 -17.69 3.91
C PHE A 39 3.73 -16.94 5.23
N TYR A 40 3.56 -17.67 6.33
CA TYR A 40 3.87 -17.20 7.67
C TYR A 40 5.26 -17.69 8.10
N ASN A 41 6.15 -16.76 8.45
CA ASN A 41 7.55 -17.05 8.77
C ASN A 41 7.79 -17.50 10.23
N GLY A 42 6.75 -17.63 11.05
CA GLY A 42 6.88 -17.98 12.47
C GLY A 42 7.02 -16.80 13.43
N GLU A 43 7.03 -15.55 12.93
CA GLU A 43 7.16 -14.34 13.75
C GLU A 43 5.80 -13.66 14.00
N ASN A 44 5.27 -13.83 15.22
CA ASN A 44 3.95 -13.30 15.61
C ASN A 44 3.91 -11.77 15.69
N SER A 45 5.07 -11.10 15.79
CA SER A 45 5.16 -9.64 15.85
C SER A 45 5.19 -8.97 14.47
N ASN A 46 5.09 -9.74 13.37
CA ASN A 46 5.03 -9.16 12.03
C ASN A 46 3.81 -8.25 11.89
N PRO A 47 3.98 -6.96 11.56
CA PRO A 47 2.87 -6.05 11.45
C PRO A 47 2.12 -6.25 10.13
N LYS A 48 0.81 -5.97 10.15
CA LYS A 48 0.11 -5.53 8.94
C LYS A 48 0.76 -4.22 8.46
N ALA A 49 1.18 -4.17 7.20
CA ALA A 49 1.97 -3.05 6.71
C ALA A 49 1.78 -2.81 5.21
N ASN A 50 1.73 -1.53 4.84
CA ASN A 50 1.83 -1.06 3.47
C ASN A 50 3.15 -0.29 3.34
N LEU A 51 4.03 -0.72 2.44
CA LEU A 51 5.38 -0.19 2.31
C LEU A 51 5.62 0.32 0.89
N VAL A 52 6.32 1.45 0.81
CA VAL A 52 6.94 1.96 -0.41
C VAL A 52 8.43 1.84 -0.22
N ILE A 53 9.08 1.03 -1.05
CA ILE A 53 10.48 0.68 -0.92
C ILE A 53 11.20 1.25 -2.14
N GLN A 54 12.17 2.13 -1.90
CA GLN A 54 12.81 2.93 -2.95
C GLN A 54 14.31 2.66 -3.11
N ASP A 55 14.84 1.71 -2.33
CA ASP A 55 16.25 1.33 -2.33
C ASP A 55 16.44 -0.17 -2.01
N GLN A 56 17.60 -0.69 -2.42
CA GLN A 56 17.94 -2.10 -2.30
C GLN A 56 18.17 -2.53 -0.84
N ALA A 57 18.68 -1.65 0.03
CA ALA A 57 18.95 -2.01 1.42
C ALA A 57 17.64 -2.25 2.17
N THR A 58 16.66 -1.36 2.01
CA THR A 58 15.31 -1.53 2.54
C THR A 58 14.63 -2.77 1.96
N TRP A 59 14.81 -3.04 0.66
CA TRP A 59 14.26 -4.25 0.04
C TRP A 59 14.84 -5.54 0.64
N ASN A 60 16.17 -5.60 0.81
CA ASN A 60 16.85 -6.72 1.45
C ASN A 60 16.36 -6.95 2.88
N ASN A 61 16.12 -5.86 3.64
CA ASN A 61 15.57 -5.96 4.99
C ASN A 61 14.16 -6.55 5.00
N VAL A 62 13.30 -6.18 4.04
CA VAL A 62 11.96 -6.77 3.91
C VAL A 62 12.03 -8.25 3.53
N LEU A 63 12.85 -8.61 2.54
CA LEU A 63 13.06 -10.00 2.12
C LEU A 63 13.53 -10.89 3.29
N SER A 64 14.48 -10.38 4.08
CA SER A 64 15.00 -11.08 5.26
C SER A 64 13.97 -11.16 6.39
N LYS A 65 13.34 -10.04 6.76
CA LYS A 65 12.35 -9.99 7.84
C LYS A 65 11.18 -10.94 7.57
N MET A 66 10.66 -10.93 6.35
CA MET A 66 9.52 -11.76 5.95
C MET A 66 9.94 -13.17 5.50
N ASN A 67 11.24 -13.47 5.52
CA ASN A 67 11.82 -14.77 5.19
C ASN A 67 11.41 -15.30 3.80
N LEU A 68 11.32 -14.39 2.83
CA LEU A 68 10.79 -14.67 1.49
C LEU A 68 11.78 -15.41 0.57
N LEU A 69 13.03 -15.60 1.01
CA LEU A 69 14.09 -16.26 0.25
C LEU A 69 14.30 -17.73 0.64
N LEU A 70 13.49 -18.30 1.53
CA LEU A 70 13.69 -19.68 1.96
C LEU A 70 13.48 -20.68 0.82
N PRO A 71 14.28 -21.77 0.76
CA PRO A 71 14.09 -22.87 -0.19
C PRO A 71 12.74 -23.56 -0.12
N ALA A 72 12.02 -23.41 1.01
CA ALA A 72 10.66 -23.91 1.19
C ALA A 72 9.62 -23.16 0.34
N ASN A 73 9.96 -21.98 -0.17
CA ASN A 73 9.11 -21.22 -1.08
C ASN A 73 9.29 -21.77 -2.50
N THR A 74 8.18 -22.13 -3.15
CA THR A 74 8.19 -22.61 -4.54
C THR A 74 8.39 -21.48 -5.55
N ILE A 75 8.27 -20.23 -5.12
CA ILE A 75 8.40 -19.01 -5.93
C ILE A 75 9.36 -18.07 -5.21
N PHE A 76 10.42 -17.64 -5.90
CA PHE A 76 11.37 -16.67 -5.39
C PHE A 76 11.05 -15.29 -5.94
N PRO A 77 11.10 -14.24 -5.09
CA PRO A 77 10.93 -12.87 -5.56
C PRO A 77 12.13 -12.45 -6.42
N ASP A 78 11.90 -11.51 -7.35
CA ASP A 78 12.97 -10.74 -7.97
C ASP A 78 13.76 -9.98 -6.88
N THR A 79 15.02 -10.37 -6.66
CA THR A 79 15.88 -9.81 -5.62
C THR A 79 16.73 -8.65 -6.10
N ASN A 80 16.87 -8.44 -7.42
CA ASN A 80 17.77 -7.46 -8.00
C ASN A 80 17.01 -6.39 -8.81
N ILE A 81 16.43 -5.45 -8.09
CA ILE A 81 15.58 -4.42 -8.66
C ILE A 81 16.43 -3.19 -8.99
N ASP A 82 16.32 -2.73 -10.23
CA ASP A 82 16.92 -1.46 -10.65
C ASP A 82 16.13 -0.28 -10.04
N PHE A 83 16.49 0.10 -8.81
CA PHE A 83 15.89 1.21 -8.08
C PHE A 83 16.19 2.59 -8.68
N THR A 84 16.92 2.68 -9.79
CA THR A 84 16.98 3.91 -10.59
C THR A 84 15.75 4.06 -11.49
N LYS A 85 15.12 2.94 -11.86
CA LYS A 85 13.95 2.88 -12.76
C LYS A 85 12.66 2.50 -12.06
N TYR A 86 12.74 1.73 -10.99
CA TYR A 86 11.58 1.16 -10.30
C TYR A 86 11.55 1.49 -8.81
N GLN A 87 10.38 1.35 -8.21
CA GLN A 87 10.17 1.26 -6.76
C GLN A 87 9.23 0.09 -6.47
N VAL A 88 9.31 -0.47 -5.27
CA VAL A 88 8.50 -1.61 -4.85
C VAL A 88 7.37 -1.15 -3.95
N ILE A 89 6.19 -1.70 -4.20
CA ILE A 89 5.01 -1.56 -3.36
C ILE A 89 4.75 -2.93 -2.74
N ALA A 90 4.76 -3.00 -1.41
CA ALA A 90 4.51 -4.23 -0.68
C ALA A 90 3.34 -4.03 0.28
N VAL A 91 2.36 -4.92 0.22
CA VAL A 91 1.26 -4.97 1.18
C VAL A 91 1.31 -6.30 1.92
N PHE A 92 1.27 -6.24 3.24
CA PHE A 92 1.25 -7.37 4.15
C PHE A 92 -0.01 -7.26 5.01
N ASP A 93 -0.81 -8.30 5.04
CA ASP A 93 -1.97 -8.39 5.91
C ASP A 93 -1.56 -8.81 7.33
N GLN A 94 -2.54 -8.78 8.24
CA GLN A 94 -2.41 -9.40 9.55
C GLN A 94 -2.20 -10.90 9.46
N ILE A 95 -1.62 -11.48 10.51
CA ILE A 95 -1.52 -12.93 10.68
C ILE A 95 -2.93 -13.50 10.88
N ARG A 96 -3.25 -14.59 10.17
CA ARG A 96 -4.54 -15.29 10.20
C ARG A 96 -4.31 -16.72 10.72
N ASN A 97 -5.23 -17.24 11.53
CA ASN A 97 -5.17 -18.63 12.02
C ASN A 97 -5.79 -19.67 11.05
N TYR A 98 -6.29 -19.21 9.91
CA TYR A 98 -6.86 -20.04 8.86
C TYR A 98 -6.28 -19.65 7.51
N GLY A 99 -6.26 -20.60 6.58
CA GLY A 99 -5.85 -20.37 5.21
C GLY A 99 -6.94 -19.74 4.34
N GLY A 100 -6.62 -19.49 3.08
CA GLY A 100 -7.59 -19.01 2.09
C GLY A 100 -7.87 -17.51 2.14
N TYR A 101 -7.03 -16.73 2.82
CA TYR A 101 -7.05 -15.27 2.76
C TYR A 101 -6.13 -14.77 1.64
N SER A 102 -6.40 -13.58 1.11
CA SER A 102 -5.48 -12.86 0.25
C SER A 102 -5.54 -11.37 0.53
N ILE A 103 -4.45 -10.67 0.26
CA ILE A 103 -4.43 -9.21 0.15
C ILE A 103 -3.85 -8.87 -1.22
N ASP A 104 -4.48 -7.94 -1.92
CA ASP A 104 -4.33 -7.81 -3.36
C ASP A 104 -4.19 -6.34 -3.73
N ILE A 105 -3.05 -5.95 -4.28
CA ILE A 105 -2.95 -4.74 -5.09
C ILE A 105 -3.72 -5.00 -6.40
N THR A 106 -4.88 -4.38 -6.56
CA THR A 106 -5.78 -4.61 -7.71
C THR A 106 -5.72 -3.51 -8.74
N LYS A 107 -5.30 -2.30 -8.34
CA LYS A 107 -5.16 -1.16 -9.24
C LYS A 107 -4.11 -0.20 -8.70
N ILE A 108 -3.31 0.35 -9.61
CA ILE A 108 -2.45 1.50 -9.33
C ILE A 108 -2.82 2.61 -10.30
N THR A 109 -3.15 3.77 -9.77
CA THR A 109 -3.42 4.97 -10.57
C THR A 109 -2.50 6.09 -10.17
N GLU A 110 -2.15 6.92 -11.15
CA GLU A 110 -1.33 8.10 -10.94
C GLU A 110 -2.14 9.34 -11.30
N THR A 111 -2.17 10.29 -10.38
CA THR A 111 -2.72 11.64 -10.58
C THR A 111 -1.56 12.61 -10.73
N ARG A 112 -1.86 13.91 -10.83
CA ARG A 112 -0.83 14.96 -10.87
C ARG A 112 0.15 14.88 -9.69
N ASN A 113 -0.36 14.63 -8.48
CA ASN A 113 0.43 14.75 -7.24
C ASN A 113 0.59 13.43 -6.44
N ARG A 114 -0.19 12.41 -6.78
CA ARG A 114 -0.26 11.16 -5.99
C ARG A 114 -0.18 9.92 -6.87
N ILE A 115 0.33 8.85 -6.29
CA ILE A 115 0.09 7.48 -6.75
C ILE A 115 -0.87 6.84 -5.75
N ILE A 116 -1.97 6.29 -6.24
CA ILE A 116 -3.02 5.65 -5.45
C ILE A 116 -2.93 4.15 -5.69
N ILE A 117 -2.72 3.41 -4.61
CA ILE A 117 -2.65 1.94 -4.59
C ILE A 117 -3.96 1.41 -4.02
N LYS A 118 -4.78 0.79 -4.84
CA LYS A 118 -5.99 0.11 -4.39
C LYS A 118 -5.64 -1.27 -3.85
N VAL A 119 -5.97 -1.53 -2.60
CA VAL A 119 -5.69 -2.77 -1.88
C VAL A 119 -6.98 -3.43 -1.45
N GLU A 120 -7.24 -4.64 -1.93
CA GLU A 120 -8.47 -5.37 -1.66
C GLU A 120 -8.16 -6.73 -1.03
N GLN A 121 -9.09 -7.24 -0.21
CA GLN A 121 -9.06 -8.63 0.26
C GLN A 121 -9.94 -9.47 -0.67
N LEU A 122 -9.37 -10.04 -1.74
CA LEU A 122 -10.18 -10.77 -2.73
C LEU A 122 -10.62 -12.15 -2.26
N LYS A 123 -9.87 -12.78 -1.35
CA LYS A 123 -10.27 -14.04 -0.71
C LYS A 123 -10.61 -13.80 0.78
N PRO A 124 -11.84 -14.13 1.22
CA PRO A 124 -12.31 -13.79 2.55
C PRO A 124 -11.82 -14.75 3.65
N GLY A 125 -11.05 -15.79 3.31
CA GLY A 125 -10.68 -16.86 4.22
C GLY A 125 -11.41 -18.18 3.94
N GLY A 126 -10.86 -19.27 4.46
CA GLY A 126 -11.45 -20.61 4.44
C GLY A 126 -11.45 -21.27 5.81
N ILE A 127 -11.82 -22.55 5.86
CA ILE A 127 -11.95 -23.32 7.11
C ILE A 127 -10.68 -24.12 7.48
N ALA A 128 -9.68 -24.15 6.60
CA ALA A 128 -8.44 -24.88 6.84
C ALA A 128 -7.64 -24.20 7.97
N THR A 129 -7.38 -24.94 9.06
CA THR A 129 -6.61 -24.47 10.22
C THR A 129 -5.12 -24.47 9.91
N VAL A 130 -4.64 -23.34 9.41
CA VAL A 130 -3.23 -23.09 9.09
C VAL A 130 -2.93 -21.62 9.32
N ILE A 131 -1.82 -21.34 10.01
CA ILE A 131 -1.40 -19.96 10.25
C ILE A 131 -0.82 -19.41 8.95
N THR A 132 -1.33 -18.26 8.51
CA THR A 132 -0.92 -17.59 7.27
C THR A 132 -0.71 -16.10 7.50
N GLN A 133 0.08 -15.48 6.62
CA GLN A 133 0.21 -14.03 6.55
C GLN A 133 0.18 -13.59 5.07
N PRO A 134 -1.01 -13.26 4.53
CA PRO A 134 -1.15 -12.80 3.14
C PRO A 134 -0.27 -11.60 2.81
N TYR A 135 0.33 -11.62 1.61
CA TYR A 135 1.07 -10.50 1.05
C TYR A 135 0.98 -10.44 -0.47
N HIS A 136 1.14 -9.24 -1.01
CA HIS A 136 1.30 -9.01 -2.45
C HIS A 136 2.33 -7.90 -2.65
N ILE A 137 3.36 -8.19 -3.45
CA ILE A 137 4.48 -7.31 -3.70
C ILE A 137 4.63 -7.12 -5.20
N VAL A 138 4.67 -5.87 -5.63
CA VAL A 138 4.80 -5.48 -7.04
C VAL A 138 5.89 -4.43 -7.20
N LYS A 139 6.45 -4.30 -8.40
CA LYS A 139 7.25 -3.13 -8.80
C LYS A 139 6.48 -2.25 -9.78
N ILE A 140 6.68 -0.94 -9.63
CA ILE A 140 6.17 0.11 -10.51
C ILE A 140 7.30 1.03 -10.95
N PRO A 141 7.14 1.78 -12.06
CA PRO A 141 8.07 2.85 -12.40
C PRO A 141 8.32 3.79 -11.21
N LYS A 142 9.58 4.21 -11.04
CA LYS A 142 9.98 5.10 -9.96
C LYS A 142 9.31 6.45 -10.11
N SER A 143 8.82 7.00 -9.01
CA SER A 143 8.19 8.31 -8.95
C SER A 143 8.43 8.95 -7.59
N ASN A 144 8.54 10.28 -7.58
CA ASN A 144 8.67 11.06 -6.35
C ASN A 144 7.31 11.54 -5.82
N LYS A 145 6.20 11.15 -6.47
CA LYS A 145 4.85 11.50 -6.02
C LYS A 145 4.51 10.80 -4.71
N LYS A 146 3.63 11.42 -3.92
CA LYS A 146 3.14 10.84 -2.67
C LYS A 146 2.34 9.58 -2.97
N VAL A 147 2.72 8.46 -2.38
CA VAL A 147 1.94 7.21 -2.47
C VAL A 147 0.87 7.22 -1.37
N VAL A 148 -0.36 6.83 -1.74
CA VAL A 148 -1.51 6.65 -0.85
C VAL A 148 -2.07 5.25 -1.08
N PHE A 149 -2.44 4.58 0.00
CA PHE A 149 -3.09 3.26 -0.06
C PHE A 149 -4.57 3.42 0.28
N GLU A 150 -5.43 2.80 -0.51
CA GLU A 150 -6.89 2.78 -0.37
C GLU A 150 -7.42 1.35 -0.20
#